data_AF-A0AAD9MZE4-F1
#
_entry.id   AF-A0AAD9MZE4-F1
#
_cell.length_a   1.000
_cell.length_b   1.000
_cell.length_c   1.000
_cell.angle_alpha   90.00
_cell.angle_beta   90.00
_cell.angle_gamma   90.00
#
_symmetry.space_group_name_H-M   'P 1'
#
loop_
_entity.id
_entity.type
_entity.pdbx_description
1 polymer ?
#
loop_
_entity_poly.entity_id
_entity_poly.type
_entity_poly.pdbx_seq_one_letter_code
_entity_poly.pdbx_strand_id
1 'polypeptide(L)'
;MDSKQIKLLEEFVGACKKNSNILHLPQLRFYKEWIESLGAVVPPPTEEPNKPKETPKPQTDSDAETEESDLDIDNEGVIDPDNDPPQEMGDESVEVFKHSRNLEGAIELYTEAIKTNPHSAALYAKRASIFVRLSKPNAAIRDCDKAIALNPDSAPAYKWRGKSHRLLGNWESAAKDLATSCKIDYDDDANELLKTVMPKVFMIIYLLSHYLI
;
A
#
# COMPACT_ATOMS: atom_id res chain seq x y z
N MET A 1 -12.88 -2.43 -25.35
CA MET A 1 -12.57 -1.64 -24.14
C MET A 1 -13.87 -1.38 -23.41
N ASP A 2 -13.84 -1.34 -22.09
CA ASP A 2 -15.00 -0.96 -21.28
C ASP A 2 -15.31 0.55 -21.40
N SER A 3 -16.56 0.93 -21.22
CA SER A 3 -17.01 2.32 -21.30
C SER A 3 -16.34 3.22 -20.25
N LYS A 4 -16.03 2.70 -19.05
CA LYS A 4 -15.30 3.46 -18.02
C LYS A 4 -13.83 3.66 -18.39
N GLN A 5 -13.20 2.67 -19.03
CA GLN A 5 -11.83 2.77 -19.52
C GLN A 5 -11.70 3.83 -20.63
N ILE A 6 -12.70 3.95 -21.50
CA ILE A 6 -12.72 4.98 -22.55
C ILE A 6 -12.82 6.38 -21.93
N LYS A 7 -13.72 6.60 -20.96
CA LYS A 7 -13.84 7.89 -20.26
C LYS A 7 -12.55 8.31 -19.55
N LEU A 8 -11.92 7.38 -18.83
CA LEU A 8 -10.65 7.64 -18.15
C LEU A 8 -9.53 8.04 -19.13
N LEU A 9 -9.53 7.44 -20.34
CA LEU A 9 -8.60 7.80 -21.40
C LEU A 9 -8.90 9.18 -22.00
N GLU A 10 -10.17 9.54 -22.18
CA GLU A 10 -10.59 10.88 -22.64
C GLU A 10 -10.17 11.97 -21.64
N GLU A 11 -10.38 11.75 -20.34
CA GLU A 11 -9.97 12.64 -19.26
C GLU A 11 -8.45 12.82 -19.23
N PHE A 12 -7.68 11.73 -19.34
CA PHE A 12 -6.21 11.76 -19.40
C PHE A 12 -5.67 12.51 -20.63
N VAL A 13 -6.27 12.31 -21.81
CA VAL A 13 -5.94 13.09 -23.02
C VAL A 13 -6.29 14.58 -22.83
N GLY A 14 -7.37 14.89 -22.10
CA GLY A 14 -7.72 16.25 -21.68
C GLY A 14 -6.66 16.89 -20.78
N ALA A 15 -6.14 16.14 -19.80
CA ALA A 15 -5.07 16.60 -18.92
C ALA A 15 -3.77 16.88 -19.68
N CYS A 16 -3.34 15.97 -20.57
CA CYS A 16 -2.14 16.15 -21.41
C CYS A 16 -2.22 17.37 -22.33
N LYS A 17 -3.43 17.76 -22.77
CA LYS A 17 -3.66 18.97 -23.56
C LYS A 17 -3.60 20.26 -22.72
N LYS A 18 -3.98 20.20 -21.45
CA LYS A 18 -3.91 21.34 -20.51
C LYS A 18 -2.50 21.56 -19.98
N ASN A 19 -1.75 20.49 -19.72
CA ASN A 19 -0.39 20.54 -19.22
C ASN A 19 0.49 19.48 -19.92
N SER A 20 1.33 19.93 -20.85
CA SER A 20 2.23 19.04 -21.59
C SER A 20 3.38 18.49 -20.73
N ASN A 21 3.70 19.10 -19.58
CA ASN A 21 4.73 18.57 -18.67
C ASN A 21 4.35 17.21 -18.06
N ILE A 22 3.05 16.85 -18.06
CA ILE A 22 2.58 15.50 -17.69
C ILE A 22 3.27 14.42 -18.53
N LEU A 23 3.56 14.69 -19.81
CA LEU A 23 4.25 13.75 -20.71
C LEU A 23 5.74 13.55 -20.38
N HIS A 24 6.30 14.35 -19.47
CA HIS A 24 7.69 14.22 -18.99
C HIS A 24 7.81 13.51 -17.64
N LEU A 25 6.69 13.16 -17.00
CA LEU A 25 6.69 12.43 -15.73
C LEU A 25 7.32 11.02 -15.90
N PRO A 26 8.22 10.57 -15.01
CA PRO A 26 8.92 9.28 -15.13
C PRO A 26 7.98 8.08 -15.33
N GLN A 27 6.83 8.09 -14.66
CA GLN A 27 5.81 7.03 -14.73
C GLN A 27 5.06 6.99 -16.07
N LEU A 28 5.08 8.06 -16.88
CA LEU A 28 4.45 8.14 -18.20
C LEU A 28 5.45 8.01 -19.36
N ARG A 29 6.70 7.66 -19.06
CA ARG A 29 7.76 7.45 -20.07
C ARG A 29 7.36 6.49 -21.19
N PHE A 30 6.70 5.37 -20.87
CA PHE A 30 6.22 4.40 -21.85
C PHE A 30 5.22 5.01 -22.85
N TYR A 31 4.40 5.95 -22.38
CA TYR A 31 3.39 6.64 -23.20
C TYR A 31 4.02 7.72 -24.08
N LYS A 32 5.04 8.43 -23.57
CA LYS A 32 5.89 9.32 -24.36
C LYS A 32 6.61 8.58 -25.49
N GLU A 33 7.29 7.48 -25.17
CA GLU A 33 7.99 6.64 -26.15
C GLU A 33 7.02 6.07 -27.21
N TRP A 34 5.78 5.73 -26.83
CA TRP A 34 4.72 5.34 -27.76
C TRP A 34 4.27 6.48 -28.67
N ILE A 35 4.04 7.69 -28.15
CA ILE A 35 3.71 8.90 -28.96
C ILE A 35 4.82 9.20 -29.96
N GLU A 36 6.08 9.14 -29.53
CA GLU A 36 7.26 9.36 -30.39
C GLU A 36 7.36 8.29 -31.49
N SER A 37 7.00 7.03 -31.19
CA SER A 37 6.94 5.94 -32.20
C SER A 37 5.88 6.16 -33.30
N LEU A 38 4.84 6.97 -33.01
CA LEU A 38 3.83 7.40 -33.98
C LEU A 38 4.25 8.63 -34.79
N GLY A 39 5.48 9.13 -34.61
CA GLY A 39 6.02 10.29 -35.32
C GLY A 39 5.59 11.65 -34.76
N ALA A 40 4.98 11.69 -33.57
CA ALA A 40 4.62 12.93 -32.90
C ALA A 40 5.77 13.44 -32.01
N VAL A 41 6.02 14.75 -32.04
CA VAL A 41 7.08 15.40 -31.25
C VAL A 41 6.49 16.01 -29.99
N VAL A 42 6.91 15.54 -28.83
CA VAL A 42 6.52 16.12 -27.53
C VAL A 42 7.34 17.39 -27.29
N PRO A 43 6.71 18.56 -27.02
CA PRO A 43 7.45 19.80 -26.72
C PRO A 43 8.29 19.64 -25.45
N PRO A 44 9.41 20.37 -25.28
CA PRO A 44 10.29 20.24 -24.12
C PRO A 44 9.64 20.76 -22.83
N PRO A 45 10.11 20.32 -21.64
CA PRO A 45 9.64 20.83 -20.36
C PRO A 45 9.99 22.31 -20.18
N THR A 46 9.10 23.06 -19.53
CA THR A 46 9.32 24.46 -19.15
C THR A 46 9.93 24.56 -17.75
N GLU A 47 11.14 25.14 -17.61
CA GLU A 47 11.82 25.33 -16.32
C GLU A 47 11.38 26.62 -15.57
N GLU A 48 11.44 26.59 -14.23
CA GLU A 48 10.87 27.57 -13.27
C GLU A 48 11.87 28.68 -12.81
N PRO A 49 11.50 29.57 -11.84
CA PRO A 49 12.12 29.43 -10.51
C PRO A 49 11.42 30.01 -9.24
N ASN A 50 11.65 29.33 -8.09
CA ASN A 50 11.91 29.84 -6.70
C ASN A 50 10.81 30.28 -5.69
N LYS A 51 10.99 29.82 -4.43
CA LYS A 51 10.47 30.28 -3.11
C LYS A 51 11.67 30.81 -2.25
N PRO A 52 11.53 31.32 -1.00
CA PRO A 52 10.45 32.06 -0.30
C PRO A 52 10.93 33.31 0.51
N LYS A 53 10.03 34.29 0.83
CA LYS A 53 9.78 34.84 2.21
C LYS A 53 8.92 36.13 2.30
N GLU A 54 8.09 36.14 3.35
CA GLU A 54 7.53 37.26 4.15
C GLU A 54 6.58 38.33 3.53
N THR A 55 5.48 38.58 4.26
CA THR A 55 4.33 39.46 3.98
C THR A 55 4.59 40.94 4.29
N PRO A 56 3.80 41.88 3.72
CA PRO A 56 2.63 42.40 4.46
C PRO A 56 1.32 42.50 3.64
N LYS A 57 0.16 42.35 4.32
CA LYS A 57 -1.18 42.72 3.79
C LYS A 57 -1.29 44.25 3.58
N PRO A 58 -2.13 44.73 2.65
CA PRO A 58 -3.51 45.10 3.04
C PRO A 58 -4.63 44.39 2.25
N GLN A 59 -5.87 44.52 2.74
CA GLN A 59 -7.10 43.90 2.24
C GLN A 59 -7.65 44.57 0.97
N THR A 60 -8.40 43.82 0.16
CA THR A 60 -9.74 44.24 -0.32
C THR A 60 -10.54 43.03 -0.81
N ASP A 61 -11.87 43.13 -0.71
CA ASP A 61 -12.79 41.99 -0.76
C ASP A 61 -13.16 41.52 -2.17
N SER A 62 -13.29 40.20 -2.35
CA SER A 62 -14.27 39.59 -3.26
C SER A 62 -14.46 38.12 -2.90
N ASP A 63 -15.70 37.67 -2.75
CA ASP A 63 -16.05 36.32 -2.29
C ASP A 63 -15.52 35.21 -3.21
N ALA A 64 -14.71 34.34 -2.62
CA ALA A 64 -14.55 32.95 -3.03
C ALA A 64 -14.17 32.15 -1.79
N GLU A 65 -15.16 31.57 -1.11
CA GLU A 65 -14.91 30.47 -0.19
C GLU A 65 -14.35 29.31 -1.02
N THR A 66 -13.02 29.28 -1.14
CA THR A 66 -12.32 28.03 -1.39
C THR A 66 -12.47 27.28 -0.08
N GLU A 67 -13.47 26.41 -0.01
CA GLU A 67 -13.43 25.27 0.88
C GLU A 67 -12.16 24.49 0.49
N GLU A 68 -11.05 24.83 1.15
CA GLU A 68 -9.96 23.90 1.40
C GLU A 68 -10.62 22.75 2.15
N SER A 69 -11.11 21.77 1.38
CA SER A 69 -11.70 20.57 1.91
C SER A 69 -10.59 19.90 2.70
N ASP A 70 -10.68 20.00 4.02
CA ASP A 70 -9.78 19.36 4.98
C ASP A 70 -10.01 17.85 4.87
N LEU A 71 -9.45 17.30 3.79
CA LEU A 71 -9.48 15.91 3.42
C LEU A 71 -8.45 15.20 4.29
N ASP A 72 -8.75 15.20 5.58
CA ASP A 72 -8.10 14.38 6.58
C ASP A 72 -8.24 12.92 6.14
N ILE A 73 -7.10 12.29 5.87
CA ILE A 73 -7.06 10.83 5.75
C ILE A 73 -7.42 10.29 7.13
N ASP A 74 -8.70 9.97 7.29
CA ASP A 74 -9.20 9.33 8.50
C ASP A 74 -8.32 8.12 8.83
N ASN A 75 -7.63 8.19 9.96
CA ASN A 75 -6.70 7.18 10.42
C ASN A 75 -7.38 6.15 11.35
N GLU A 76 -8.71 6.04 11.32
CA GLU A 76 -9.45 5.03 12.08
C GLU A 76 -8.90 3.61 11.83
N GLY A 77 -8.42 2.99 12.91
CA GLY A 77 -7.84 1.66 12.90
C GLY A 77 -6.38 1.57 12.41
N VAL A 78 -5.69 2.70 12.20
CA VAL A 78 -4.22 2.75 12.14
C VAL A 78 -3.66 2.67 13.56
N ILE A 79 -2.56 1.94 13.74
CA ILE A 79 -1.86 1.73 15.00
C ILE A 79 -0.36 2.01 14.82
N ASP A 80 0.31 2.34 15.92
CA ASP A 80 1.76 2.50 15.93
C ASP A 80 2.47 1.20 15.54
N PRO A 81 3.62 1.26 14.83
CA PRO A 81 4.40 0.08 14.49
C PRO A 81 4.97 -0.62 15.73
N ASP A 82 4.84 -1.95 15.81
CA ASP A 82 5.47 -2.74 16.87
C ASP A 82 7.00 -2.73 16.73
N ASN A 83 7.67 -2.44 17.83
CA ASN A 83 9.14 -2.39 17.94
C ASN A 83 9.72 -3.68 18.55
N ASP A 84 8.99 -4.80 18.45
CA ASP A 84 9.44 -6.08 18.93
C ASP A 84 10.66 -6.59 18.13
N PRO A 85 11.66 -7.21 18.79
CA PRO A 85 12.76 -7.90 18.12
C PRO A 85 12.24 -8.89 17.07
N PRO A 86 13.01 -9.15 15.99
CA PRO A 86 12.66 -10.19 15.01
C PRO A 86 12.38 -11.52 15.71
N GLN A 87 11.19 -12.07 15.49
CA GLN A 87 10.81 -13.36 16.05
C GLN A 87 11.65 -14.50 15.46
N GLU A 88 11.80 -15.59 16.22
CA GLU A 88 12.58 -16.74 15.77
C GLU A 88 11.94 -17.40 14.54
N MET A 89 12.74 -17.64 13.50
CA MET A 89 12.27 -18.07 12.17
C MET A 89 12.56 -19.53 11.84
N GLY A 90 13.11 -20.29 12.78
CA GLY A 90 13.40 -21.71 12.63
C GLY A 90 14.76 -21.96 11.97
N ASP A 91 15.46 -22.93 12.54
CA ASP A 91 16.85 -23.28 12.30
C ASP A 91 16.88 -24.78 12.03
N GLU A 92 17.73 -25.29 11.13
CA GLU A 92 17.83 -26.75 10.87
C GLU A 92 18.26 -27.57 12.11
N SER A 93 18.71 -26.89 13.16
CA SER A 93 18.99 -27.45 14.48
C SER A 93 18.41 -26.55 15.57
N VAL A 94 17.42 -27.02 16.35
CA VAL A 94 17.25 -26.85 17.83
C VAL A 94 15.82 -27.17 18.30
N GLU A 95 15.72 -27.46 19.61
CA GLU A 95 14.63 -28.08 20.35
C GLU A 95 13.40 -27.19 20.68
N VAL A 96 12.43 -27.84 21.34
CA VAL A 96 11.00 -27.49 21.48
C VAL A 96 10.67 -27.20 22.96
N PHE A 97 10.01 -26.08 23.26
CA PHE A 97 9.61 -25.65 24.62
C PHE A 97 8.20 -25.00 24.61
N LYS A 98 7.25 -25.60 25.35
CA LYS A 98 5.81 -25.43 25.14
C LYS A 98 5.02 -25.02 26.38
N HIS A 99 4.34 -23.86 26.39
CA HIS A 99 3.25 -23.57 27.34
C HIS A 99 2.09 -22.73 26.71
N SER A 100 1.08 -22.37 27.51
CA SER A 100 -0.11 -21.58 27.10
C SER A 100 -0.28 -20.38 28.06
N ARG A 101 -1.05 -19.32 27.82
CA ARG A 101 -2.22 -19.07 26.95
C ARG A 101 -2.15 -17.59 26.51
N ASN A 102 -2.85 -17.12 25.46
CA ASN A 102 -3.83 -17.85 24.63
C ASN A 102 -3.68 -17.57 23.12
N LEU A 103 -3.07 -16.45 22.75
CA LEU A 103 -2.54 -16.18 21.41
C LEU A 103 -1.00 -16.20 21.43
N GLU A 104 -0.42 -15.75 22.53
CA GLU A 104 1.00 -15.80 22.88
C GLU A 104 1.49 -17.25 22.89
N GLY A 105 0.81 -18.14 23.63
CA GLY A 105 1.08 -19.58 23.59
C GLY A 105 0.82 -20.22 22.22
N ALA A 106 0.01 -19.60 21.34
CA ALA A 106 -0.12 -20.06 19.96
C ALA A 106 1.08 -19.60 19.10
N ILE A 107 1.63 -18.40 19.34
CA ILE A 107 2.90 -17.96 18.75
C ILE A 107 4.04 -18.89 19.17
N GLU A 108 4.13 -19.29 20.44
CA GLU A 108 5.10 -20.28 20.91
C GLU A 108 4.96 -21.61 20.14
N LEU A 109 3.76 -22.20 20.10
CA LEU A 109 3.49 -23.44 19.36
C LEU A 109 3.84 -23.36 17.87
N TYR A 110 3.52 -22.24 17.20
CA TYR A 110 3.92 -22.05 15.80
C TYR A 110 5.43 -21.83 15.65
N THR A 111 6.09 -21.23 16.64
CA THR A 111 7.55 -21.06 16.65
C THR A 111 8.25 -22.42 16.78
N GLU A 112 7.81 -23.28 17.70
CA GLU A 112 8.28 -24.68 17.79
C GLU A 112 8.07 -25.46 16.48
N ALA A 113 6.88 -25.32 15.87
CA ALA A 113 6.55 -25.96 14.60
C ALA A 113 7.43 -25.43 13.45
N ILE A 114 7.80 -24.15 13.48
CA ILE A 114 8.69 -23.50 12.50
C ILE A 114 10.14 -23.98 12.68
N LYS A 115 10.64 -24.15 13.91
CA LYS A 115 11.97 -24.78 14.14
C LYS A 115 12.03 -26.20 13.58
N THR A 116 10.97 -26.98 13.78
CA THR A 116 10.90 -28.37 13.29
C THR A 116 10.58 -28.47 11.79
N ASN A 117 10.07 -27.42 11.15
CA ASN A 117 9.82 -27.37 9.70
C ASN A 117 9.92 -25.91 9.15
N PRO A 118 11.13 -25.38 8.93
CA PRO A 118 11.35 -24.00 8.49
C PRO A 118 11.01 -23.73 7.02
N HIS A 119 10.54 -24.73 6.28
CA HIS A 119 10.13 -24.60 4.88
C HIS A 119 8.60 -24.55 4.69
N SER A 120 7.82 -24.65 5.78
CA SER A 120 6.35 -24.61 5.70
C SER A 120 5.81 -23.18 5.68
N ALA A 121 5.59 -22.63 4.49
CA ALA A 121 4.93 -21.33 4.28
C ALA A 121 3.62 -21.17 5.08
N ALA A 122 2.86 -22.27 5.23
CA ALA A 122 1.61 -22.29 5.98
C ALA A 122 1.77 -22.07 7.49
N LEU A 123 2.91 -22.42 8.09
CA LEU A 123 3.15 -22.15 9.51
C LEU A 123 3.40 -20.65 9.76
N TYR A 124 4.26 -20.03 8.95
CA TYR A 124 4.50 -18.58 9.01
C TYR A 124 3.21 -17.78 8.76
N ALA A 125 2.44 -18.11 7.71
CA ALA A 125 1.16 -17.43 7.44
C ALA A 125 0.14 -17.58 8.58
N LYS A 126 0.12 -18.72 9.29
CA LYS A 126 -0.73 -18.91 10.48
C LYS A 126 -0.23 -18.11 11.68
N ARG A 127 1.08 -18.03 11.92
CA ARG A 127 1.66 -17.21 13.00
C ARG A 127 1.47 -15.71 12.75
N ALA A 128 1.62 -15.26 11.50
CA ALA A 128 1.26 -13.90 11.08
C ALA A 128 -0.20 -13.54 11.41
N SER A 129 -1.15 -14.46 11.17
CA SER A 129 -2.56 -14.23 11.53
C SER A 129 -2.80 -13.96 13.02
N ILE A 130 -1.94 -14.51 13.88
CA ILE A 130 -2.00 -14.30 15.33
C ILE A 130 -1.35 -12.97 15.71
N PHE A 131 -0.21 -12.64 15.10
CA PHE A 131 0.41 -11.32 15.27
C PHE A 131 -0.53 -10.18 14.85
N VAL A 132 -1.28 -10.31 13.75
CA VAL A 132 -2.33 -9.34 13.36
C VAL A 132 -3.43 -9.22 14.43
N ARG A 133 -3.85 -10.33 15.04
CA ARG A 133 -4.85 -10.33 16.13
C ARG A 133 -4.33 -9.77 17.46
N LEU A 134 -3.01 -9.65 17.62
CA LEU A 134 -2.34 -9.03 18.74
C LEU A 134 -1.87 -7.60 18.43
N SER A 135 -2.27 -7.01 17.30
CA SER A 135 -1.84 -5.68 16.87
C SER A 135 -0.32 -5.56 16.72
N LYS A 136 0.35 -6.60 16.21
CA LYS A 136 1.78 -6.65 15.90
C LYS A 136 2.05 -6.74 14.38
N PRO A 137 1.74 -5.69 13.61
CA PRO A 137 1.79 -5.72 12.15
C PRO A 137 3.19 -5.97 11.56
N ASN A 138 4.28 -5.44 12.14
CA ASN A 138 5.65 -5.67 11.67
C ASN A 138 6.07 -7.13 11.86
N ALA A 139 5.83 -7.72 13.04
CA ALA A 139 6.05 -9.14 13.27
C ALA A 139 5.26 -9.99 12.25
N ALA A 140 3.99 -9.65 11.99
CA ALA A 140 3.18 -10.32 10.97
C ALA A 140 3.72 -10.15 9.54
N ILE A 141 4.23 -8.97 9.16
CA ILE A 141 4.82 -8.73 7.84
C ILE A 141 6.04 -9.63 7.61
N ARG A 142 6.96 -9.72 8.58
CA ARG A 142 8.16 -10.58 8.51
C ARG A 142 7.80 -12.06 8.28
N ASP A 143 6.77 -12.55 8.96
CA ASP A 143 6.26 -13.91 8.75
C ASP A 143 5.61 -14.08 7.37
N CYS A 144 4.84 -13.08 6.89
CA CYS A 144 4.24 -13.14 5.56
C CYS A 144 5.28 -13.09 4.44
N ASP A 145 6.33 -12.27 4.58
CA ASP A 145 7.43 -12.19 3.61
C ASP A 145 8.17 -13.53 3.50
N LYS A 146 8.44 -14.19 4.64
CA LYS A 146 9.00 -15.54 4.66
C LYS A 146 8.04 -16.57 4.03
N ALA A 147 6.74 -16.46 4.30
CA ALA A 147 5.73 -17.34 3.71
C ALA A 147 5.65 -17.19 2.18
N ILE A 148 5.69 -15.95 1.67
CA ILE A 148 5.68 -15.63 0.22
C ILE A 148 6.98 -16.07 -0.45
N ALA A 149 8.13 -15.91 0.21
CA ALA A 149 9.42 -16.40 -0.30
C ALA A 149 9.47 -17.93 -0.41
N LEU A 150 8.75 -18.65 0.46
CA LEU A 150 8.62 -20.11 0.42
C LEU A 150 7.53 -20.60 -0.53
N ASN A 151 6.43 -19.85 -0.66
CA ASN A 151 5.32 -20.13 -1.58
C ASN A 151 4.73 -18.82 -2.12
N PRO A 152 5.12 -18.39 -3.34
CA PRO A 152 4.59 -17.19 -3.99
C PRO A 152 3.09 -17.22 -4.29
N ASP A 153 2.45 -18.40 -4.27
CA ASP A 153 1.01 -18.57 -4.50
C ASP A 153 0.23 -18.70 -3.16
N SER A 154 0.79 -18.23 -2.05
CA SER A 154 0.13 -18.29 -0.74
C SER A 154 -0.84 -17.12 -0.53
N ALA A 155 -2.10 -17.26 -1.01
CA ALA A 155 -3.16 -16.26 -0.77
C ALA A 155 -3.27 -15.81 0.71
N PRO A 156 -3.24 -16.71 1.72
CA PRO A 156 -3.28 -16.29 3.12
C PRO A 156 -2.12 -15.38 3.54
N ALA A 157 -0.92 -15.57 2.99
CA ALA A 157 0.22 -14.71 3.31
C ALA A 157 0.03 -13.28 2.79
N TYR A 158 -0.47 -13.12 1.56
CA TYR A 158 -0.86 -11.80 1.06
C TYR A 158 -2.03 -11.20 1.86
N LYS A 159 -3.05 -12.00 2.23
CA LYS A 159 -4.17 -11.52 3.07
C LYS A 159 -3.68 -10.94 4.40
N TRP A 160 -2.78 -11.63 5.09
CA TRP A 160 -2.28 -11.16 6.39
C TRP A 160 -1.28 -10.01 6.24
N ARG A 161 -0.41 -9.98 5.22
CA ARG A 161 0.48 -8.84 4.96
C ARG A 161 -0.30 -7.57 4.59
N GLY A 162 -1.33 -7.69 3.76
CA GLY A 162 -2.25 -6.60 3.44
C GLY A 162 -3.02 -6.08 4.65
N LYS A 163 -3.50 -6.98 5.53
CA LYS A 163 -4.10 -6.61 6.82
C LYS A 163 -3.11 -5.85 7.73
N SER A 164 -1.84 -6.28 7.79
CA SER A 164 -0.79 -5.59 8.55
C SER A 164 -0.42 -4.22 7.97
N HIS A 165 -0.29 -4.10 6.65
CA HIS A 165 -0.05 -2.81 6.01
C HIS A 165 -1.21 -1.84 6.26
N ARG A 166 -2.47 -2.32 6.25
CA ARG A 166 -3.63 -1.50 6.62
C ARG A 166 -3.54 -0.99 8.05
N LEU A 167 -3.16 -1.84 9.00
CA LEU A 167 -2.94 -1.45 10.41
C LEU A 167 -1.84 -0.38 10.56
N LEU A 168 -0.84 -0.36 9.67
CA LEU A 168 0.23 0.64 9.67
C LEU A 168 -0.07 1.90 8.83
N GLY A 169 -1.28 2.05 8.28
CA GLY A 169 -1.60 3.15 7.36
C GLY A 169 -0.87 3.07 6.01
N ASN A 170 -0.25 1.93 5.68
CA ASN A 170 0.42 1.67 4.41
C ASN A 170 -0.61 1.27 3.33
N TRP A 171 -1.53 2.17 3.01
CA TRP A 171 -2.75 1.88 2.23
C TRP A 171 -2.46 1.32 0.83
N GLU A 172 -1.44 1.80 0.12
CA GLU A 172 -1.09 1.30 -1.22
C GLU A 172 -0.63 -0.17 -1.17
N SER A 173 0.31 -0.49 -0.27
CA SER A 173 0.79 -1.86 -0.04
C SER A 173 -0.36 -2.78 0.41
N ALA A 174 -1.25 -2.27 1.27
CA ALA A 174 -2.43 -3.00 1.71
C ALA A 174 -3.37 -3.36 0.55
N ALA A 175 -3.70 -2.39 -0.32
CA ALA A 175 -4.54 -2.63 -1.49
C ALA A 175 -3.91 -3.65 -2.45
N LYS A 176 -2.61 -3.51 -2.72
CA LYS A 176 -1.86 -4.40 -3.61
C LYS A 176 -1.87 -5.86 -3.11
N ASP A 177 -1.61 -6.06 -1.82
CA ASP A 177 -1.59 -7.40 -1.23
C ASP A 177 -2.98 -8.02 -1.12
N LEU A 178 -4.00 -7.25 -0.69
CA LEU A 178 -5.38 -7.75 -0.63
C LEU A 178 -5.92 -8.11 -2.03
N ALA A 179 -5.65 -7.29 -3.04
CA ALA A 179 -5.99 -7.61 -4.43
C ALA A 179 -5.24 -8.85 -4.95
N THR A 180 -3.97 -9.03 -4.56
CA THR A 180 -3.18 -10.23 -4.92
C THR A 180 -3.75 -11.48 -4.24
N SER A 181 -4.13 -11.40 -2.96
CA SER A 181 -4.83 -12.48 -2.27
C SER A 181 -6.08 -12.90 -3.03
N CYS A 182 -7.03 -11.97 -3.27
CA CYS A 182 -8.30 -12.25 -3.95
C CYS A 182 -8.14 -12.77 -5.38
N LYS A 183 -7.01 -12.50 -6.04
CA LYS A 183 -6.67 -13.02 -7.37
C LYS A 183 -6.21 -14.48 -7.32
N ILE A 184 -5.50 -14.88 -6.27
CA ILE A 184 -5.02 -16.26 -6.07
C ILE A 184 -6.16 -17.13 -5.55
N ASP A 185 -6.83 -16.69 -4.49
CA ASP A 185 -7.99 -17.36 -3.89
C ASP A 185 -8.97 -16.29 -3.36
N TYR A 186 -10.22 -16.35 -3.81
CA TYR A 186 -11.21 -15.30 -3.50
C TYR A 186 -11.72 -15.47 -2.07
N ASP A 187 -11.58 -14.40 -1.28
CA ASP A 187 -11.90 -14.38 0.15
C ASP A 187 -12.72 -13.11 0.46
N ASP A 188 -13.91 -13.27 1.03
CA ASP A 188 -14.82 -12.15 1.27
C ASP A 188 -14.23 -11.13 2.26
N ASP A 189 -13.56 -11.56 3.35
CA ASP A 189 -12.88 -10.65 4.29
C ASP A 189 -11.86 -9.76 3.56
N ALA A 190 -11.04 -10.37 2.68
CA ALA A 190 -9.99 -9.67 1.94
C ALA A 190 -10.60 -8.68 0.93
N ASN A 191 -11.68 -9.07 0.26
CA ASN A 191 -12.42 -8.21 -0.68
C ASN A 191 -13.14 -7.06 0.03
N GLU A 192 -13.71 -7.28 1.22
CA GLU A 192 -14.30 -6.22 2.03
C GLU A 192 -13.25 -5.21 2.49
N LEU A 193 -12.11 -5.69 3.00
CA LEU A 193 -11.00 -4.81 3.38
C LEU A 193 -10.39 -4.07 2.19
N LEU A 194 -10.33 -4.69 1.00
CA LEU A 194 -9.89 -3.98 -0.20
C LEU A 194 -10.80 -2.79 -0.51
N LYS A 195 -12.12 -2.94 -0.34
CA LYS A 195 -13.09 -1.83 -0.55
C LYS A 195 -12.93 -0.69 0.46
N THR A 196 -12.50 -0.96 1.69
CA THR A 196 -12.26 0.11 2.69
C THR A 196 -10.90 0.79 2.51
N VAL A 197 -9.90 0.09 1.95
CA VAL A 197 -8.57 0.64 1.66
C VAL A 197 -8.55 1.50 0.38
N MET A 198 -9.24 1.07 -0.68
CA MET A 198 -9.18 1.72 -1.99
C MET A 198 -9.52 3.23 -1.97
N PRO A 199 -10.54 3.73 -1.25
CA PRO A 199 -10.81 5.17 -1.14
C PRO A 199 -9.63 5.94 -0.55
N LYS A 200 -8.98 5.41 0.50
CA LYS A 200 -7.81 6.04 1.15
C LYS A 200 -6.60 6.09 0.20
N VAL A 201 -6.41 5.08 -0.65
CA VAL A 201 -5.39 5.10 -1.72
C VAL A 201 -5.68 6.18 -2.76
N PHE A 202 -6.91 6.28 -3.26
CA PHE A 202 -7.27 7.34 -4.23
C PHE A 202 -7.11 8.75 -3.63
N MET A 203 -7.48 8.91 -2.37
CA MET A 203 -7.32 10.15 -1.61
C MET A 203 -5.85 10.55 -1.48
N ILE A 204 -4.95 9.60 -1.16
CA ILE A 204 -3.50 9.85 -1.13
C ILE A 204 -2.95 10.22 -2.50
N ILE A 205 -3.35 9.51 -3.56
CA ILE A 205 -2.93 9.83 -4.93
C ILE A 205 -3.41 11.24 -5.33
N TYR A 206 -4.64 11.60 -4.96
CA TYR A 206 -5.21 12.93 -5.19
C TYR A 206 -4.46 14.02 -4.42
N LEU A 207 -4.19 13.82 -3.13
CA LEU A 207 -3.42 14.78 -2.32
C LEU A 207 -2.00 14.94 -2.89
N LEU A 208 -1.31 13.84 -3.19
CA LEU A 208 0.01 13.88 -3.82
C LEU A 208 0.01 14.55 -5.20
N SER A 209 -1.08 14.48 -5.97
CA SER A 209 -1.16 15.17 -7.26
C SER A 209 -1.50 16.66 -7.17
N HIS A 210 -2.03 17.13 -6.03
CA HIS A 210 -2.42 18.54 -5.83
C HIS A 210 -1.44 19.32 -4.92
N TYR A 211 -0.68 18.65 -4.05
CA TYR A 211 0.33 19.25 -3.16
C TYR A 211 1.78 19.19 -3.69
N LEU A 212 2.01 18.69 -4.91
CA LEU A 212 3.33 18.73 -5.60
C LEU A 212 3.45 19.89 -6.61
N ILE A 213 2.91 21.06 -6.23
CA ILE A 213 3.07 22.36 -6.91
C ILE A 213 3.81 23.31 -5.97
#